data_AF-L2GPR2-F1
#
_entry.id   AF-L2GPR2-F1
#
_cell.length_a   1.000
_cell.length_b   1.000
_cell.length_c   1.000
_cell.angle_alpha   90.00
_cell.angle_beta   90.00
_cell.angle_gamma   90.00
#
_symmetry.space_group_name_H-M   'P 1'
#
loop_
_entity.id
_entity.type
_entity.pdbx_description
1 polymer ?
#
loop_
_entity_poly.entity_id
_entity_poly.type
_entity_poly.pdbx_seq_one_letter_code
_entity_poly.pdbx_strand_id
1 'polypeptide(L)'
;MLEESYNAFLLGKFKQLFPKIELAVFLEANEKQRPTVLRVNPLLTRRKDLAYTLSQRKVETENLEWTDTALVAFKSDVPLGATPEYLAGHYIMQGANSMLPVLNLGNKRRNEGGRFMCCSRGKEHSYCCYS
;
A
#
# COMPACT_ATOMS: atom_id res chain seq x y z
N MET A 1 13.80 -22.88 11.27
CA MET A 1 12.77 -23.15 10.25
C MET A 1 12.51 -21.97 9.30
N LEU A 2 13.13 -20.79 9.49
CA LEU A 2 13.05 -19.65 8.54
C LEU A 2 14.25 -19.56 7.57
N GLU A 3 15.42 -20.10 7.95
CA GLU A 3 16.64 -19.99 7.14
C GLU A 3 16.63 -20.89 5.89
N GLU A 4 15.75 -21.88 5.81
CA GLU A 4 15.68 -22.84 4.68
C GLU A 4 14.89 -22.30 3.47
N SER A 5 14.08 -21.25 3.67
CA SER A 5 13.28 -20.62 2.60
C SER A 5 14.14 -19.73 1.68
N TYR A 6 15.32 -19.30 2.14
CA TYR A 6 16.16 -18.35 1.43
C TYR A 6 17.43 -19.00 0.87
N ASN A 7 17.85 -18.55 -0.31
CA ASN A 7 19.13 -18.95 -0.89
C ASN A 7 20.28 -18.56 0.06
N ALA A 8 21.24 -19.48 0.26
CA ALA A 8 22.43 -19.29 1.10
C ALA A 8 23.20 -17.98 0.77
N PHE A 9 23.25 -17.58 -0.50
CA PHE A 9 23.87 -16.31 -0.90
C PHE A 9 23.14 -15.09 -0.32
N LEU A 10 21.81 -15.06 -0.41
CA LEU A 10 20.99 -13.96 0.12
C LEU A 10 21.04 -13.94 1.65
N LEU A 11 20.98 -15.11 2.28
CA LEU A 11 21.07 -15.22 3.73
C LEU A 11 22.42 -14.71 4.26
N GLY A 12 23.51 -15.00 3.54
CA GLY A 12 24.83 -14.44 3.82
C GLY A 12 24.88 -12.91 3.73
N LYS A 13 24.14 -12.31 2.79
CA LYS A 13 24.02 -10.85 2.68
C LYS A 13 23.16 -10.24 3.78
N PHE A 14 22.05 -10.87 4.16
CA PHE A 14 21.23 -10.37 5.27
C PHE A 14 21.98 -10.43 6.61
N LYS A 15 22.79 -11.47 6.84
CA LYS A 15 23.69 -11.59 8.00
C LYS A 15 24.76 -10.49 8.06
N GLN A 16 25.12 -9.89 6.92
CA GLN A 16 26.05 -8.75 6.85
C GLN A 16 25.36 -7.40 7.08
N LEU A 17 24.07 -7.29 6.73
CA LEU A 17 23.30 -6.04 6.82
C LEU A 17 22.71 -5.81 8.22
N PHE A 18 22.25 -6.86 8.89
CA PHE A 18 21.54 -6.76 10.16
C PHE A 18 22.26 -7.52 11.28
N PRO A 19 22.23 -7.00 12.53
CA PRO A 19 22.67 -7.77 13.69
C PRO A 19 21.77 -9.01 13.88
N LYS A 20 22.33 -10.07 14.46
CA LYS A 20 21.68 -11.41 14.55
C LYS A 20 20.26 -11.38 15.14
N ILE A 21 19.99 -10.46 16.07
CA ILE A 21 18.69 -10.34 16.76
C ILE A 21 17.63 -9.77 15.80
N GLU A 22 17.98 -8.73 15.03
CA GLU A 22 17.06 -8.11 14.07
C GLU A 22 16.83 -8.98 12.83
N LEU A 23 17.82 -9.80 12.46
CA LEU A 23 17.72 -10.70 11.32
C LEU A 23 16.54 -11.67 11.47
N ALA A 24 16.34 -12.25 12.66
CA ALA A 24 15.24 -13.18 12.90
C ALA A 24 13.87 -12.49 12.74
N VAL A 25 13.73 -11.29 13.29
CA VAL A 25 12.50 -10.47 13.19
C VAL A 25 12.24 -10.07 11.74
N PHE A 26 13.28 -9.70 11.00
CA PHE A 26 13.16 -9.36 9.58
C PHE A 26 12.68 -10.57 8.77
N LEU A 27 13.28 -11.75 8.96
CA LEU A 27 12.88 -12.95 8.24
C LEU A 27 11.42 -13.33 8.56
N GLU A 28 11.03 -13.27 9.83
CA GLU A 28 9.64 -13.51 10.26
C GLU A 28 8.66 -12.51 9.64
N ALA A 29 9.02 -11.22 9.59
CA ALA A 29 8.18 -10.18 9.00
C ALA A 29 8.02 -10.33 7.48
N ASN A 30 8.98 -10.95 6.78
CA ASN A 30 8.86 -11.20 5.35
C ASN A 30 7.92 -12.37 5.02
N GLU A 31 7.74 -13.31 5.94
CA GLU A 31 6.77 -14.41 5.76
C GLU A 31 5.34 -14.00 6.09
N LYS A 32 5.16 -12.95 6.90
CA LYS A 32 3.84 -12.38 7.19
C LYS A 32 3.26 -11.74 5.93
N GLN A 33 2.07 -12.18 5.54
CA GLN A 33 1.33 -11.55 4.44
C GLN A 33 1.05 -10.09 4.81
N ARG A 34 1.50 -9.16 3.97
CA ARG A 34 1.28 -7.73 4.22
C ARG A 34 -0.23 -7.44 4.14
N PRO A 35 -0.76 -6.61 5.05
CA PRO A 35 -2.15 -6.19 4.97
C PRO A 35 -2.39 -5.42 3.68
N THR A 36 -3.60 -5.54 3.14
CA THR A 36 -3.96 -4.88 1.89
C THR A 36 -4.32 -3.43 2.18
N VAL A 37 -3.59 -2.49 1.58
CA VAL A 37 -3.86 -1.06 1.75
C VAL A 37 -4.63 -0.54 0.53
N LEU A 38 -5.66 0.27 0.80
CA LEU A 38 -6.55 0.90 -0.16
C LEU A 38 -6.24 2.39 -0.21
N ARG A 39 -5.89 2.89 -1.40
CA ARG A 39 -5.77 4.32 -1.67
C ARG A 39 -7.13 4.85 -2.10
N VAL A 40 -7.67 5.81 -1.36
CA VAL A 40 -8.91 6.50 -1.70
C VAL A 40 -8.65 7.53 -2.80
N ASN A 41 -9.60 7.68 -3.73
CA ASN A 41 -9.58 8.74 -4.71
C ASN A 41 -10.37 9.96 -4.18
N PRO A 42 -9.68 11.01 -3.68
CA PRO A 42 -10.35 12.18 -3.09
C PRO A 42 -11.20 12.97 -4.09
N LEU A 43 -11.02 12.76 -5.40
CA LEU A 43 -11.84 13.39 -6.44
C LEU A 43 -13.26 12.81 -6.53
N LEU A 44 -13.43 11.55 -6.11
CA LEU A 44 -14.71 10.83 -6.24
C LEU A 44 -15.37 10.57 -4.89
N THR A 45 -14.61 10.35 -3.83
CA THR A 45 -15.17 10.04 -2.50
C THR A 45 -14.24 10.48 -1.39
N ARG A 46 -14.80 10.72 -0.20
CA ARG A 46 -14.02 10.99 1.01
C ARG A 46 -13.68 9.68 1.71
N ARG A 47 -12.57 9.67 2.45
CA ARG A 47 -12.12 8.50 3.22
C ARG A 47 -13.21 7.96 4.16
N LYS A 48 -13.96 8.84 4.84
CA LYS A 48 -15.05 8.46 5.75
C LYS A 48 -16.20 7.78 5.02
N ASP A 49 -16.60 8.33 3.88
CA ASP A 49 -17.72 7.80 3.10
C ASP A 49 -17.37 6.43 2.52
N LEU A 50 -16.14 6.28 2.01
CA LEU A 50 -15.66 4.98 1.54
C LEU A 50 -15.58 3.94 2.67
N ALA A 51 -15.07 4.31 3.85
CA ALA A 51 -15.02 3.40 5.00
C ALA A 51 -16.44 2.95 5.42
N TYR A 52 -17.41 3.86 5.37
CA TYR A 52 -18.81 3.53 5.61
C TYR A 52 -19.36 2.55 4.56
N THR A 53 -19.15 2.81 3.27
CA THR A 53 -19.60 1.92 2.19
C THR A 53 -18.96 0.52 2.29
N LEU A 54 -17.67 0.45 2.62
CA LEU A 54 -16.94 -0.81 2.81
C LEU A 54 -17.42 -1.56 4.05
N SER A 55 -17.77 -0.86 5.13
CA SER A 55 -18.37 -1.44 6.33
C SER A 55 -19.71 -2.12 6.04
N GLN A 56 -20.56 -1.53 5.19
CA GLN A 56 -21.82 -2.15 4.73
C GLN A 56 -21.60 -3.46 3.96
N ARG A 57 -20.42 -3.65 3.36
CA ARG A 57 -20.01 -4.87 2.65
C ARG A 57 -19.24 -5.87 3.52
N LYS A 58 -19.24 -5.68 4.85
CA LYS A 58 -18.50 -6.51 5.82
C LYS A 58 -16.99 -6.52 5.55
N VAL A 59 -16.44 -5.40 5.11
CA VAL A 59 -14.98 -5.22 5.02
C VAL A 59 -14.51 -4.50 6.27
N GLU A 60 -13.61 -5.12 7.02
CA GLU A 60 -12.95 -4.50 8.17
C GLU A 60 -11.86 -3.56 7.65
N THR A 61 -12.05 -2.26 7.89
CA THR A 61 -11.12 -1.22 7.47
C THR A 61 -10.70 -0.34 8.64
N GLU A 62 -9.42 0.01 8.68
CA GLU A 62 -8.86 0.98 9.62
C GLU A 62 -8.18 2.13 8.88
N ASN A 63 -8.07 3.25 9.59
CA ASN A 63 -7.41 4.43 9.06
C ASN A 63 -5.89 4.30 9.19
N LEU A 64 -5.17 4.68 8.14
CA LEU A 64 -3.72 4.75 8.19
C LEU A 64 -3.29 6.09 8.81
N GLU A 65 -2.61 6.07 9.95
CA GLU A 65 -2.38 7.27 10.78
C GLU A 65 -1.57 8.38 10.08
N TRP A 66 -0.63 8.01 9.20
CA TRP A 66 0.27 8.94 8.54
C TRP A 66 -0.25 9.45 7.19
N THR A 67 -1.46 9.08 6.76
CA THR A 67 -2.02 9.54 5.49
C THR A 67 -3.54 9.66 5.50
N ASP A 68 -4.03 10.81 5.04
CA ASP A 68 -5.46 11.09 4.99
C ASP A 68 -6.22 10.41 3.85
N THR A 69 -5.51 9.85 2.88
CA THR A 69 -6.08 9.21 1.67
C THR A 69 -5.94 7.69 1.65
N ALA A 70 -5.63 7.04 2.78
CA ALA A 70 -5.38 5.60 2.83
C ALA A 70 -6.19 4.89 3.92
N LEU A 71 -6.61 3.67 3.62
CA LEU A 71 -7.29 2.73 4.51
C LEU A 71 -6.59 1.38 4.48
N VAL A 72 -6.47 0.71 5.62
CA VAL A 72 -5.95 -0.66 5.71
C VAL A 72 -7.14 -1.61 5.78
N ALA A 73 -7.21 -2.57 4.86
CA ALA A 73 -8.21 -3.63 4.86
C ALA A 73 -7.60 -4.92 5.40
N PHE A 74 -8.24 -5.50 6.43
CA PHE A 74 -7.77 -6.74 7.05
C PHE A 74 -8.48 -7.96 6.47
N LYS A 75 -9.80 -8.00 6.63
CA LYS A 75 -10.65 -9.10 6.17
C LYS A 75 -11.82 -8.57 5.35
N SER A 76 -12.12 -9.30 4.30
CA SER A 76 -13.24 -9.01 3.39
C SER A 76 -13.86 -10.32 2.93
N ASP A 77 -15.16 -10.48 3.13
CA ASP A 77 -15.91 -11.60 2.55
C ASP A 77 -16.01 -11.48 1.02
N VAL A 78 -15.95 -10.25 0.50
CA VAL A 78 -16.03 -9.92 -0.93
C VAL A 78 -14.64 -9.55 -1.45
N PRO A 79 -14.22 -10.06 -2.62
CA PRO A 79 -12.94 -9.67 -3.22
C PRO A 79 -12.92 -8.17 -3.51
N LEU A 80 -11.98 -7.44 -2.89
CA LEU A 80 -11.84 -5.98 -3.00
C LEU A 80 -11.74 -5.51 -4.46
N GLY A 81 -11.08 -6.28 -5.33
CA GLY A 81 -10.94 -5.99 -6.76
C GLY A 81 -12.20 -6.17 -7.62
N ALA A 82 -13.30 -6.71 -7.08
CA ALA A 82 -14.57 -6.86 -7.80
C ALA A 82 -15.71 -6.03 -7.18
N THR A 83 -15.40 -5.21 -6.19
CA THR A 83 -16.40 -4.30 -5.60
C THR A 83 -16.78 -3.23 -6.61
N PRO A 84 -18.07 -2.81 -6.66
CA PRO A 84 -18.49 -1.75 -7.57
C PRO A 84 -17.75 -0.44 -7.28
N GLU A 85 -17.33 -0.20 -6.03
CA GLU A 85 -16.55 0.97 -5.65
C GLU A 85 -15.14 0.94 -6.27
N TYR A 86 -14.52 -0.24 -6.36
CA TYR A 86 -13.25 -0.41 -7.06
C TYR A 86 -13.42 -0.21 -8.57
N LEU A 87 -14.47 -0.78 -9.17
CA LEU A 87 -14.77 -0.65 -10.61
C LEU A 87 -15.13 0.78 -11.01
N ALA A 88 -15.80 1.53 -10.13
CA ALA A 88 -16.09 2.95 -10.30
C ALA A 88 -14.87 3.85 -10.00
N GLY A 89 -13.75 3.28 -9.57
CA GLY A 89 -12.50 4.02 -9.34
C GLY A 89 -12.46 4.84 -8.05
N HIS A 90 -13.33 4.55 -7.07
CA HIS A 90 -13.32 5.22 -5.77
C HIS A 90 -12.06 4.92 -4.96
N TYR A 91 -11.43 3.76 -5.20
CA TYR A 91 -10.17 3.41 -4.58
C TYR A 91 -9.32 2.49 -5.45
N ILE A 92 -8.03 2.41 -5.13
CA ILE A 92 -7.06 1.52 -5.78
C ILE A 92 -6.31 0.73 -4.70
N MET A 93 -6.17 -0.59 -4.87
CA MET A 93 -5.33 -1.42 -4.00
C MET A 93 -3.85 -1.10 -4.25
N GLN A 94 -3.16 -0.56 -3.26
CA GLN A 94 -1.78 -0.10 -3.36
C GLN A 94 -1.07 -0.29 -2.02
N GLY A 95 0.13 -0.87 -2.01
CA GLY A 95 0.86 -1.08 -0.77
C GLY A 95 1.25 0.24 -0.10
N ALA A 96 1.15 0.32 1.23
CA ALA A 96 1.52 1.48 2.04
C ALA A 96 2.86 2.11 1.60
N ASN A 97 3.90 1.28 1.46
CA ASN A 97 5.25 1.75 1.15
C ASN A 97 5.37 2.47 -0.20
N SER A 98 4.50 2.17 -1.16
CA SER A 98 4.50 2.84 -2.47
C SER A 98 3.87 4.24 -2.44
N MET A 99 3.24 4.63 -1.33
CA MET A 99 2.69 5.99 -1.15
C MET A 99 3.75 6.96 -0.60
N LEU A 100 4.70 6.45 0.18
CA LEU A 100 5.74 7.25 0.85
C LEU A 100 6.57 8.11 -0.12
N PRO A 101 7.03 7.60 -1.29
CA PRO A 101 7.82 8.42 -2.21
C PRO A 101 7.06 9.65 -2.72
N VAL A 102 5.75 9.51 -2.95
CA VAL A 102 4.91 10.60 -3.48
C VAL A 102 4.56 11.60 -2.38
N LEU A 103 4.26 11.12 -1.16
CA LEU A 103 4.08 12.00 0.00
C LEU A 103 5.33 12.83 0.29
N ASN A 104 6.51 12.20 0.26
CA ASN A 104 7.79 12.85 0.53
C ASN A 104 8.20 13.81 -0.58
N LEU A 105 7.78 13.58 -1.83
CA LEU A 105 8.03 14.51 -2.93
C LEU A 105 7.35 15.87 -2.68
N GLY A 106 6.33 15.89 -1.81
CA GLY A 106 5.37 16.98 -1.70
C GLY A 106 4.53 17.04 -2.96
N ASN A 107 3.22 17.23 -2.83
CA ASN A 107 2.36 17.39 -3.99
C ASN A 107 2.80 18.63 -4.78
N LYS A 108 3.63 18.42 -5.82
CA LYS A 108 3.98 19.47 -6.77
C LYS A 108 2.68 19.96 -7.38
N ARG A 109 2.57 21.29 -7.53
CA ARG A 109 1.39 21.94 -8.08
C ARG A 109 1.01 21.26 -9.40
N ARG A 110 -0.29 21.02 -9.58
CA ARG A 110 -0.98 20.34 -10.72
C ARG A 110 -0.50 20.69 -12.13
N ASN A 111 0.28 21.76 -12.30
CA ASN A 111 0.73 22.28 -13.59
C ASN A 111 2.24 22.08 -13.86
N GLU A 112 2.99 21.50 -12.92
CA GLU A 112 4.40 21.17 -13.15
C GLU A 112 4.50 19.73 -13.64
N GLY A 113 4.82 19.53 -14.92
CA GLY A 113 4.97 18.21 -15.51
C GLY A 113 6.06 17.39 -14.83
N GLY A 114 5.70 16.57 -13.85
CA GLY A 114 6.58 15.61 -13.20
C GLY A 114 6.96 14.49 -14.17
N ARG A 115 8.24 14.38 -14.52
CA ARG A 115 8.75 13.20 -15.24
C ARG A 115 9.12 12.11 -14.24
N PHE A 116 8.45 10.97 -14.30
CA PHE A 116 8.84 9.77 -13.57
C PHE A 116 9.46 8.76 -14.53
N MET A 117 10.68 8.31 -14.23
CA MET A 117 11.48 7.47 -15.14
C MET A 117 11.24 5.96 -15.03
N CYS A 118 10.77 5.47 -13.89
CA CYS A 118 10.66 4.03 -13.63
C CYS A 118 9.33 3.64 -12.95
N CYS A 119 8.22 4.19 -13.42
CA CYS A 119 6.91 3.73 -13.00
C CYS A 119 6.46 2.59 -13.91
N SER A 120 6.44 1.35 -13.40
CA SER A 120 5.63 0.28 -14.00
C SER A 120 4.19 0.76 -14.01
N ARG A 121 3.74 1.16 -15.19
CA ARG A 121 2.51 1.91 -15.50
C ARG A 121 1.34 1.59 -14.56
N GLY A 122 0.92 2.56 -13.74
CA GLY A 122 -0.43 2.51 -13.14
C GLY A 122 -0.59 3.29 -11.84
N LYS A 123 -0.22 2.69 -10.71
CA LYS A 123 -0.75 3.10 -9.40
C LYS A 123 -0.07 4.35 -8.81
N GLU A 124 1.25 4.45 -8.93
CA GLU A 124 2.03 5.56 -8.38
C GLU A 124 1.86 6.85 -9.20
N HIS A 125 1.83 6.74 -10.54
CA HIS A 125 1.52 7.85 -11.44
C HIS A 125 0.14 8.44 -11.18
N SER A 126 -0.86 7.57 -10.97
CA SER A 126 -2.21 8.01 -10.62
C SER A 126 -2.18 8.88 -9.36
N TYR A 127 -1.43 8.48 -8.34
CA TYR A 127 -1.40 9.24 -7.09
C TYR A 127 -0.86 10.66 -7.28
N CYS A 128 0.21 10.84 -8.06
CA CYS A 128 0.77 12.17 -8.32
C CYS A 128 -0.13 13.05 -9.22
N CYS A 129 -0.92 12.46 -10.12
CA CYS A 129 -1.85 13.20 -10.97
C CYS A 129 -3.15 13.61 -10.25
N TYR A 130 -3.53 12.88 -9.19
CA TYR A 130 -4.81 13.05 -8.49
C TYR A 130 -4.69 13.76 -7.12
N SER A 131 -3.48 14.07 -6.68
CA SER A 131 -3.23 14.82 -5.43
C SER A 131 -2.84 16.27 -5.67
#